data_AF-A0A538R4W5-F1
#
_entry.id   AF-A0A538R4W5-F1
#
_cell.length_a   1.000
_cell.length_b   1.000
_cell.length_c   1.000
_cell.angle_alpha   90.00
_cell.angle_beta   90.00
_cell.angle_gamma   90.00
#
_symmetry.space_group_name_H-M   'P 1'
#
loop_
_entity.id
_entity.type
_entity.pdbx_description
1 polymer ?
#
loop_
_entity_poly.entity_id
_entity_poly.type
_entity_poly.pdbx_seq_one_letter_code
_entity_poly.pdbx_strand_id
1 'polypeptide(L)'
;MSEPLPSEMTVIDDAEQRGRTDLWPFWRRVYAQGDPLPRFAPPAGRPAHRFDEGDPLPDEYRSLLLKMLRHEGERAGNKSFLGFMATCLDLAEAIFPDATSRLVKAEYLAEELKHAIMFHRLAVGLDRDFALKDVPYAHYAFHLPRETWADDAFFHFFVDLNGAFHARDWRESSYVPLAKMSATVERDELGHSEMGYYFLQRICEDRRGRTLALGPQVGRQRRDPPRVQDVRRRQAGRPRPRRS
;
A
#
# COMPACT_ATOMS: atom_id res chain seq x y z
N MET A 1 8.25 22.43 -38.79
CA MET A 1 6.93 22.79 -38.22
C MET A 1 6.81 22.00 -36.94
N SER A 2 6.94 22.66 -35.79
CA SER A 2 6.82 22.00 -34.49
C SER A 2 5.33 21.83 -34.19
N GLU A 3 4.90 20.62 -33.82
CA GLU A 3 3.54 20.38 -33.37
C GLU A 3 3.24 21.23 -32.12
N PRO A 4 2.03 21.78 -31.99
CA PRO A 4 1.64 22.51 -30.79
C PRO A 4 1.60 21.52 -29.62
N LEU A 5 2.27 21.86 -28.52
CA LEU A 5 2.13 21.11 -27.28
C LEU A 5 0.65 21.16 -26.85
N PRO A 6 0.03 20.02 -26.47
CA PRO A 6 -1.35 20.01 -26.01
C PRO A 6 -1.51 20.90 -24.77
N SER A 7 -2.63 21.63 -24.69
CA SER A 7 -2.91 22.49 -23.54
C SER A 7 -3.19 21.63 -22.30
N GLU A 8 -2.86 22.11 -21.10
CA GLU A 8 -3.05 21.34 -19.86
C GLU A 8 -4.50 20.88 -19.65
N MET A 9 -5.48 21.67 -20.11
CA MET A 9 -6.90 21.29 -20.08
C MET A 9 -7.22 20.06 -20.96
N THR A 10 -6.60 19.95 -22.14
CA THR A 10 -6.84 18.80 -23.03
C THR A 10 -6.34 17.48 -22.45
N VAL A 11 -5.34 17.50 -21.55
CA VAL A 11 -4.84 16.30 -20.86
C VAL A 11 -5.81 15.82 -19.79
N ILE A 12 -6.46 16.75 -19.08
CA ILE A 12 -7.45 16.45 -18.04
C ILE A 12 -8.70 15.86 -18.68
N ASP A 13 -9.20 16.47 -19.74
CA ASP A 13 -10.40 15.99 -20.46
C ASP A 13 -10.18 14.58 -21.06
N ASP A 14 -8.99 14.30 -21.60
CA ASP A 14 -8.62 12.97 -22.12
C ASP A 14 -8.52 11.92 -21.00
N ALA A 15 -8.00 12.29 -19.83
CA ALA A 15 -7.91 11.41 -18.68
C ALA A 15 -9.29 11.06 -18.12
N GLU A 16 -10.21 12.04 -18.06
CA GLU A 16 -11.60 11.82 -17.69
C GLU A 16 -12.34 10.94 -18.72
N GLN A 17 -12.13 11.16 -20.02
CA GLN A 17 -12.76 10.39 -21.09
C GLN A 17 -12.31 8.92 -21.16
N ARG A 18 -11.05 8.61 -20.83
CA ARG A 18 -10.54 7.23 -20.85
C ARG A 18 -11.22 6.34 -19.81
N GLY A 19 -11.80 6.93 -18.77
CA GLY A 19 -12.38 6.19 -17.66
C GLY A 19 -11.30 5.45 -16.85
N ARG A 20 -11.46 5.44 -15.53
CA ARG A 20 -10.53 4.80 -14.57
C ARG A 20 -10.27 3.30 -14.83
N THR A 21 -11.05 2.67 -15.69
CA THR A 21 -11.17 1.22 -15.80
C THR A 21 -10.14 0.55 -16.69
N ASP A 22 -9.51 1.27 -17.62
CA ASP A 22 -8.66 0.66 -18.66
C ASP A 22 -7.16 0.81 -18.40
N LEU A 23 -6.76 1.68 -17.47
CA LEU A 23 -5.35 1.90 -17.13
C LEU A 23 -4.78 0.84 -16.18
N TRP A 24 -5.63 0.13 -15.42
CA TRP A 24 -5.18 -0.68 -14.28
C TRP A 24 -5.77 -2.10 -14.29
N PRO A 25 -5.10 -3.07 -14.95
CA PRO A 25 -5.65 -4.41 -15.12
C PRO A 25 -5.04 -5.48 -14.20
N PHE A 26 -4.02 -5.20 -13.39
CA PHE A 26 -3.24 -6.24 -12.71
C PHE A 26 -4.03 -6.93 -11.58
N TRP A 27 -4.27 -6.24 -10.48
CA TRP A 27 -5.12 -6.69 -9.39
C TRP A 27 -6.56 -6.87 -9.87
N ARG A 28 -7.07 -6.00 -10.76
CA ARG A 28 -8.44 -6.16 -11.26
C ARG A 28 -8.67 -7.50 -11.97
N ARG A 29 -7.74 -7.94 -12.83
CA ARG A 29 -7.83 -9.27 -13.49
C ARG A 29 -7.68 -10.41 -12.49
N VAL A 30 -6.81 -10.25 -11.50
CA VAL A 30 -6.58 -11.24 -10.46
C VAL A 30 -7.85 -11.42 -9.60
N TYR A 31 -8.44 -10.33 -9.12
CA TYR A 31 -9.67 -10.35 -8.32
C TYR A 31 -10.92 -10.72 -9.13
N ALA A 32 -10.94 -10.50 -10.45
CA ALA A 32 -12.02 -10.99 -11.33
C ALA A 32 -12.12 -12.53 -11.35
N GLN A 33 -11.06 -13.24 -10.95
CA GLN A 33 -11.05 -14.71 -10.83
C GLN A 33 -11.49 -15.19 -9.42
N GLY A 34 -11.86 -14.26 -8.54
CA GLY A 34 -12.14 -14.49 -7.13
C GLY A 34 -11.09 -13.85 -6.23
N ASP A 35 -11.31 -13.90 -4.92
CA ASP A 35 -10.33 -13.42 -3.92
C ASP A 35 -9.04 -14.27 -4.06
N PRO A 36 -7.91 -13.68 -4.50
CA PRO A 36 -6.70 -14.43 -4.84
C PRO A 36 -5.93 -14.92 -3.61
N LEU A 37 -6.29 -14.41 -2.43
CA LEU A 37 -5.60 -14.72 -1.19
C LEU A 37 -6.36 -15.81 -0.43
N PRO A 38 -5.66 -16.61 0.39
CA PRO A 38 -6.30 -17.64 1.20
C PRO A 38 -7.43 -17.06 2.06
N ARG A 39 -8.54 -17.79 2.19
CA ARG A 39 -9.56 -17.51 3.20
C ARG A 39 -9.12 -18.17 4.50
N PHE A 40 -8.97 -17.38 5.56
CA PHE A 40 -8.72 -17.90 6.89
C PHE A 40 -10.06 -18.15 7.57
N ALA A 41 -10.57 -19.38 7.49
CA ALA A 41 -11.80 -19.73 8.19
C ALA A 41 -11.54 -19.68 9.71
N PRO A 42 -12.39 -18.98 10.49
CA PRO A 42 -12.28 -19.04 11.95
C PRO A 42 -12.46 -20.48 12.43
N PRO A 43 -11.82 -20.88 13.56
CA PRO A 43 -12.01 -22.20 14.14
C PRO A 43 -13.50 -22.49 14.41
N ALA A 44 -13.92 -23.73 14.18
CA ALA A 44 -15.30 -24.15 14.42
C ALA A 44 -15.71 -23.86 15.88
N GLY A 45 -16.89 -23.25 16.06
CA GLY A 45 -17.46 -22.97 17.39
C GLY A 45 -17.01 -21.67 18.07
N ARG A 46 -16.21 -20.81 17.40
CA ARG A 46 -15.90 -19.48 17.93
C ARG A 46 -17.18 -18.62 18.01
N PRO A 47 -17.48 -17.98 19.15
CA PRO A 47 -18.59 -17.03 19.25
C PRO A 47 -18.39 -15.88 18.26
N ALA A 48 -19.46 -15.52 17.54
CA ALA A 48 -19.46 -14.35 16.67
C ALA A 48 -19.58 -13.08 17.53
N HIS A 49 -18.46 -12.58 18.03
CA HIS A 49 -18.41 -11.27 18.68
C HIS A 49 -18.60 -10.18 17.61
N ARG A 50 -19.56 -9.29 17.84
CA ARG A 50 -19.87 -8.17 16.97
C ARG A 50 -20.22 -6.97 17.83
N PHE A 51 -19.54 -5.86 17.57
CA PHE A 51 -19.71 -4.60 18.28
C PHE A 51 -19.99 -3.50 17.25
N ASP A 52 -21.18 -2.93 17.32
CA ASP A 52 -21.57 -1.77 16.54
C ASP A 52 -21.00 -0.48 17.16
N GLU A 53 -21.19 0.64 16.45
CA GLU A 53 -20.71 1.95 16.94
C GLU A 53 -21.44 2.35 18.22
N GLY A 54 -20.68 2.72 19.25
CA GLY A 54 -21.22 3.12 20.55
C GLY A 54 -21.51 1.97 21.52
N ASP A 55 -21.39 0.71 21.08
CA ASP A 55 -21.51 -0.43 21.98
C ASP A 55 -20.41 -0.41 23.05
N PRO A 56 -20.70 -0.88 24.29
CA PRO A 56 -19.67 -1.07 25.29
C PRO A 56 -18.66 -2.12 24.81
N LEU A 57 -17.40 -1.72 24.72
CA LEU A 57 -16.29 -2.60 24.34
C LEU A 57 -15.55 -3.09 25.59
N PRO A 58 -15.08 -4.34 25.63
CA PRO A 58 -14.09 -4.76 26.63
C PRO A 58 -12.85 -3.85 26.58
N ASP A 59 -12.32 -3.45 27.73
CA ASP A 59 -11.20 -2.50 27.81
C ASP A 59 -9.97 -2.96 27.02
N GLU A 60 -9.66 -4.25 27.08
CA GLU A 60 -8.56 -4.85 26.31
C GLU A 60 -8.81 -4.73 24.80
N TYR A 61 -10.04 -4.98 24.35
CA TYR A 61 -10.41 -4.89 22.94
C TYR A 61 -10.35 -3.45 22.42
N ARG A 62 -10.91 -2.50 23.19
CA ARG A 62 -10.80 -1.07 22.88
C ARG A 62 -9.33 -0.63 22.80
N SER A 63 -8.50 -1.08 23.73
CA SER A 63 -7.07 -0.78 23.75
C SER A 63 -6.33 -1.33 22.52
N LEU A 64 -6.69 -2.54 22.07
CA LEU A 64 -6.14 -3.13 20.85
C LEU A 64 -6.53 -2.35 19.59
N LEU A 65 -7.80 -1.92 19.48
CA LEU A 65 -8.26 -1.08 18.36
C LEU A 65 -7.51 0.25 18.32
N LEU A 66 -7.37 0.93 19.46
CA LEU A 66 -6.61 2.18 19.55
C LEU A 66 -5.14 1.99 19.21
N LYS A 67 -4.53 0.87 19.63
CA LYS A 67 -3.15 0.52 19.26
C LYS A 67 -3.01 0.30 17.76
N MET A 68 -3.98 -0.37 17.12
CA MET A 68 -4.01 -0.56 15.67
C MET A 68 -4.14 0.79 14.94
N LEU A 69 -5.09 1.64 15.33
CA LEU A 69 -5.26 2.97 14.73
C LEU A 69 -4.04 3.88 14.95
N ARG A 70 -3.32 3.69 16.05
CA ARG A 70 -2.05 4.38 16.30
C ARG A 70 -0.97 3.93 15.33
N HIS A 71 -0.91 2.63 15.05
CA HIS A 71 0.05 2.05 14.14
C HIS A 71 -0.21 2.46 12.69
N GLU A 72 -1.48 2.46 12.29
CA GLU A 72 -1.90 2.95 10.98
C GLU A 72 -1.51 4.42 10.77
N GLY A 73 -1.85 5.27 11.75
CA GLY A 73 -1.43 6.67 11.74
C GLY A 73 -2.19 7.55 10.73
N GLU A 74 -2.95 6.97 9.81
CA GLU A 74 -3.75 7.64 8.78
C GLU A 74 -5.00 8.29 9.37
N ARG A 75 -4.85 9.46 9.99
CA ARG A 75 -5.97 10.17 10.61
C ARG A 75 -5.88 11.64 10.29
N ALA A 76 -7.00 12.26 9.94
CA ALA A 76 -7.07 13.69 9.64
C ALA A 76 -6.57 14.58 10.80
N GLY A 77 -6.71 14.13 12.05
CA GLY A 77 -6.16 14.80 13.24
C GLY A 77 -4.67 14.59 13.49
N ASN A 78 -3.99 13.75 12.71
CA ASN A 78 -2.58 13.40 12.89
C ASN A 78 -1.69 14.27 12.00
N LYS A 79 -0.91 15.19 12.60
CA LYS A 79 -0.05 16.11 11.83
C LYS A 79 1.03 15.37 11.06
N SER A 80 1.52 14.26 11.63
CA SER A 80 2.49 13.40 10.96
C SER A 80 1.98 12.88 9.62
N PHE A 81 0.69 12.50 9.53
CA PHE A 81 0.06 12.07 8.29
C PHE A 81 -0.06 13.20 7.27
N LEU A 82 -0.54 14.37 7.72
CA LEU A 82 -0.66 15.53 6.83
C LEU A 82 0.70 16.00 6.28
N GLY A 83 1.76 15.92 7.08
CA GLY A 83 3.13 16.21 6.64
C GLY A 83 3.64 15.19 5.61
N PHE A 84 3.29 13.91 5.76
CA PHE A 84 3.60 12.89 4.76
C PHE A 84 2.87 13.14 3.43
N MET A 85 1.57 13.49 3.48
CA MET A 85 0.81 13.87 2.28
C MET A 85 1.40 15.09 1.57
N ALA A 86 1.83 16.12 2.32
CA ALA A 86 2.53 17.26 1.76
C ALA A 86 3.84 16.85 1.06
N THR A 87 4.62 15.96 1.69
CA THR A 87 5.85 15.41 1.08
C THR A 87 5.55 14.65 -0.21
N CYS A 88 4.47 13.86 -0.25
CA CYS A 88 4.05 13.15 -1.46
C CYS A 88 3.69 14.11 -2.61
N LEU A 89 3.08 15.26 -2.31
CA LEU A 89 2.78 16.31 -3.29
C LEU A 89 4.06 16.99 -3.79
N ASP A 90 4.96 17.37 -2.89
CA ASP A 90 6.24 18.01 -3.24
C ASP A 90 7.09 17.09 -4.14
N LEU A 91 7.12 15.78 -3.83
CA LEU A 91 7.78 14.78 -4.67
C LEU A 91 7.15 14.71 -6.06
N ALA A 92 5.81 14.71 -6.13
CA ALA A 92 5.09 14.68 -7.40
C ALA A 92 5.50 15.86 -8.31
N GLU A 93 5.59 17.06 -7.73
CA GLU A 93 6.01 18.25 -8.47
C GLU A 93 7.47 18.15 -8.93
N ALA A 94 8.36 17.67 -8.05
CA ALA A 94 9.80 17.68 -8.29
C ALA A 94 10.29 16.59 -9.25
N ILE A 95 9.75 15.36 -9.18
CA ILE A 95 10.36 14.18 -9.85
C ILE A 95 9.48 13.51 -10.90
N PHE A 96 8.18 13.81 -10.97
CA PHE A 96 7.30 13.14 -11.94
C PHE A 96 7.46 13.74 -13.34
N PRO A 97 7.52 12.90 -14.39
CA PRO A 97 7.99 13.30 -15.71
C PRO A 97 6.97 14.11 -16.52
N ASP A 98 5.68 13.95 -16.27
CA ASP A 98 4.61 14.53 -17.09
C ASP A 98 3.34 14.85 -16.30
N ALA A 99 2.46 15.66 -16.91
CA ALA A 99 1.21 16.12 -16.31
C ALA A 99 0.25 14.97 -15.99
N THR A 100 0.18 13.94 -16.84
CA THR A 100 -0.68 12.77 -16.60
C THR A 100 -0.26 12.03 -15.33
N SER A 101 1.04 11.84 -15.09
CA SER A 101 1.55 11.18 -13.89
C SER A 101 1.26 12.00 -12.63
N ARG A 102 1.37 13.34 -12.73
CA ARG A 102 1.02 14.25 -11.63
C ARG A 102 -0.47 14.23 -11.33
N LEU A 103 -1.33 14.17 -12.35
CA LEU A 103 -2.78 14.03 -12.18
C LEU A 103 -3.12 12.73 -11.45
N VAL A 104 -2.56 11.60 -11.88
CA VAL A 104 -2.75 10.30 -11.22
C VAL A 104 -2.29 10.34 -9.75
N LYS A 105 -1.17 11.01 -9.46
CA LYS A 105 -0.70 11.21 -8.08
C LYS A 105 -1.62 12.12 -7.25
N ALA A 106 -2.23 13.13 -7.86
CA ALA A 106 -3.21 13.97 -7.19
C ALA A 106 -4.49 13.19 -6.84
N GLU A 107 -4.93 12.27 -7.70
CA GLU A 107 -6.01 11.34 -7.38
C GLU A 107 -5.67 10.48 -6.17
N TYR A 108 -4.48 9.86 -6.15
CA TYR A 108 -3.97 9.13 -4.98
C TYR A 108 -4.06 9.96 -3.69
N LEU A 109 -3.54 11.20 -3.70
CA LEU A 109 -3.60 12.09 -2.52
C LEU A 109 -5.03 12.37 -2.05
N ALA A 110 -5.98 12.49 -2.98
CA ALA A 110 -7.38 12.69 -2.64
C ALA A 110 -7.99 11.44 -1.96
N GLU A 111 -7.62 10.24 -2.41
CA GLU A 111 -8.08 8.98 -1.83
C GLU A 111 -7.48 8.73 -0.44
N GLU A 112 -6.19 9.02 -0.26
CA GLU A 112 -5.51 8.97 1.05
C GLU A 112 -6.14 9.93 2.08
N LEU A 113 -6.49 11.16 1.66
CA LEU A 113 -7.20 12.10 2.53
C LEU A 113 -8.59 11.58 2.90
N LYS A 114 -9.28 10.90 1.98
CA LYS A 114 -10.55 10.23 2.26
C LYS A 114 -10.38 9.11 3.29
N HIS A 115 -9.32 8.29 3.19
CA HIS A 115 -9.01 7.28 4.21
C HIS A 115 -8.72 7.90 5.57
N ALA A 116 -7.93 8.98 5.61
CA ALA A 116 -7.62 9.71 6.84
C ALA A 116 -8.89 10.24 7.53
N ILE A 117 -9.91 10.66 6.78
CA ILE A 117 -11.21 11.06 7.33
C ILE A 117 -11.95 9.84 7.90
N MET A 118 -11.94 8.71 7.20
CA MET A 118 -12.61 7.47 7.62
C MET A 118 -12.03 6.93 8.93
N PHE A 119 -10.71 6.78 9.01
CA PHE A 119 -10.02 6.36 10.23
C PHE A 119 -10.12 7.38 11.37
N HIS A 120 -10.16 8.68 11.05
CA HIS A 120 -10.38 9.70 12.08
C HIS A 120 -11.76 9.56 12.73
N ARG A 121 -12.81 9.24 11.94
CA ARG A 121 -14.15 8.94 12.49
C ARG A 121 -14.13 7.72 13.41
N LEU A 122 -13.43 6.66 13.03
CA LEU A 122 -13.24 5.50 13.93
C LEU A 122 -12.55 5.91 15.25
N ALA A 123 -11.49 6.71 15.15
CA ALA A 123 -10.77 7.18 16.31
C ALA A 123 -11.67 8.02 17.22
N VAL A 124 -12.48 8.94 16.67
CA VAL A 124 -13.44 9.75 17.44
C VAL A 124 -14.46 8.88 18.17
N GLY A 125 -14.99 7.84 17.50
CA GLY A 125 -15.96 6.91 18.09
C GLY A 125 -15.39 6.06 19.23
N LEU A 126 -14.08 5.78 19.20
CA LEU A 126 -13.41 5.02 20.25
C LEU A 126 -12.89 5.91 21.38
N ASP A 127 -12.22 7.02 21.04
CA ASP A 127 -11.53 7.92 21.94
C ASP A 127 -11.23 9.29 21.29
N ARG A 128 -11.95 10.33 21.73
CA ARG A 128 -11.82 11.69 21.17
C ARG A 128 -10.46 12.32 21.43
N ASP A 129 -9.85 12.05 22.57
CA ASP A 129 -8.54 12.62 22.92
C ASP A 129 -7.45 11.98 22.06
N PHE A 130 -7.54 10.67 21.86
CA PHE A 130 -6.67 9.97 20.91
C PHE A 130 -6.85 10.49 19.48
N ALA A 131 -8.08 10.73 19.02
CA ALA A 131 -8.38 11.18 17.66
C ALA A 131 -7.66 12.49 17.28
N LEU A 132 -7.46 13.38 18.25
CA LEU A 132 -6.80 14.68 18.09
C LEU A 132 -5.29 14.63 18.42
N LYS A 133 -4.81 13.49 18.92
CA LYS A 133 -3.41 13.32 19.29
C LYS A 133 -2.54 13.10 18.05
N ASP A 134 -1.51 13.93 17.94
CA ASP A 134 -0.41 13.74 17.00
C ASP A 134 0.44 12.53 17.42
N VAL A 135 0.66 11.63 16.48
CA VAL A 135 1.41 10.39 16.70
C VAL A 135 2.35 10.19 15.52
N PRO A 136 3.66 10.08 15.75
CA PRO A 136 4.61 9.69 14.71
C PRO A 136 4.24 8.35 14.09
N TYR A 137 4.46 8.21 12.79
CA TYR A 137 4.25 6.93 12.09
C TYR A 137 5.07 5.82 12.71
N ALA A 138 4.40 4.73 13.08
CA ALA A 138 5.06 3.53 13.57
C ALA A 138 5.66 2.70 12.42
N HIS A 139 5.07 2.76 11.23
CA HIS A 139 5.51 2.03 10.06
C HIS A 139 6.87 2.51 9.57
N TYR A 140 7.88 1.63 9.65
CA TYR A 140 9.25 1.90 9.18
C TYR A 140 9.32 2.36 7.71
N ALA A 141 8.46 1.78 6.85
CA ALA A 141 8.46 2.08 5.42
C ALA A 141 8.24 3.58 5.10
N PHE A 142 7.47 4.30 5.93
CA PHE A 142 7.19 5.73 5.76
C PHE A 142 8.39 6.63 6.12
N HIS A 143 9.44 6.06 6.71
CA HIS A 143 10.69 6.77 7.02
C HIS A 143 11.79 6.48 6.00
N LEU A 144 11.54 5.63 5.00
CA LEU A 144 12.49 5.37 3.93
C LEU A 144 12.59 6.59 3.00
N PRO A 145 13.80 6.97 2.58
CA PRO A 145 13.97 8.08 1.65
C PRO A 145 13.36 7.73 0.29
N ARG A 146 12.67 8.71 -0.31
CA ARG A 146 12.12 8.64 -1.66
C ARG A 146 12.75 9.75 -2.49
N GLU A 147 13.85 9.44 -3.17
CA GLU A 147 14.67 10.45 -3.87
C GLU A 147 14.42 10.45 -5.38
N THR A 148 13.91 9.34 -5.91
CA THR A 148 13.68 9.14 -7.34
C THR A 148 12.25 8.72 -7.61
N TRP A 149 11.80 8.94 -8.85
CA TRP A 149 10.48 8.47 -9.29
C TRP A 149 10.32 6.95 -9.14
N ALA A 150 11.42 6.18 -9.25
CA ALA A 150 11.41 4.74 -9.00
C ALA A 150 11.19 4.41 -7.51
N ASP A 151 11.78 5.16 -6.58
CA ASP A 151 11.57 4.95 -5.15
C ASP A 151 10.11 5.18 -4.77
N ASP A 152 9.49 6.24 -5.29
CA ASP A 152 8.07 6.52 -5.07
C ASP A 152 7.18 5.45 -5.71
N ALA A 153 7.49 5.01 -6.94
CA ALA A 153 6.75 3.93 -7.60
C ALA A 153 6.86 2.58 -6.86
N PHE A 154 8.04 2.24 -6.32
CA PHE A 154 8.21 1.06 -5.47
C PHE A 154 7.49 1.18 -4.14
N PHE A 155 7.52 2.37 -3.53
CA PHE A 155 6.76 2.66 -2.32
C PHE A 155 5.29 2.33 -2.54
N HIS A 156 4.67 2.90 -3.58
CA HIS A 156 3.26 2.65 -3.85
C HIS A 156 2.97 1.20 -4.22
N PHE A 157 3.82 0.58 -5.03
CA PHE A 157 3.58 -0.82 -5.41
C PHE A 157 3.56 -1.77 -4.20
N PHE A 158 4.48 -1.61 -3.25
CA PHE A 158 4.64 -2.55 -2.13
C PHE A 158 3.98 -2.10 -0.82
N VAL A 159 4.04 -0.82 -0.47
CA VAL A 159 3.53 -0.32 0.81
C VAL A 159 2.01 -0.23 0.77
N ASP A 160 1.43 0.30 -0.30
CA ASP A 160 -0.03 0.35 -0.46
C ASP A 160 -0.61 -1.06 -0.62
N LEU A 161 0.12 -1.98 -1.25
CA LEU A 161 -0.27 -3.40 -1.25
C LEU A 161 -0.33 -4.01 0.16
N ASN A 162 0.59 -3.61 1.04
CA ASN A 162 0.53 -4.00 2.44
C ASN A 162 -0.69 -3.38 3.14
N GLY A 163 -1.02 -2.11 2.85
CA GLY A 163 -2.26 -1.46 3.29
C GLY A 163 -3.51 -2.23 2.86
N ALA A 164 -3.56 -2.68 1.61
CA ALA A 164 -4.65 -3.51 1.08
C ALA A 164 -4.81 -4.82 1.88
N PHE A 165 -3.72 -5.47 2.26
CA PHE A 165 -3.79 -6.70 3.05
C PHE A 165 -4.27 -6.45 4.48
N HIS A 166 -3.84 -5.37 5.12
CA HIS A 166 -4.40 -4.97 6.42
C HIS A 166 -5.91 -4.71 6.33
N ALA A 167 -6.33 -3.94 5.33
CA ALA A 167 -7.74 -3.63 5.09
C ALA A 167 -8.56 -4.90 4.82
N ARG A 168 -8.01 -5.85 4.05
CA ARG A 168 -8.66 -7.14 3.82
C ARG A 168 -8.91 -7.90 5.12
N ASP A 169 -7.93 -7.98 6.01
CA ASP A 169 -8.08 -8.64 7.31
C ASP A 169 -9.16 -7.97 8.18
N TRP A 170 -9.29 -6.65 8.07
CA TRP A 170 -10.29 -5.91 8.83
C TRP A 170 -11.73 -6.06 8.34
N ARG A 171 -11.98 -6.58 7.13
CA ARG A 171 -13.34 -6.92 6.66
C ARG A 171 -14.06 -7.90 7.57
N GLU A 172 -13.30 -8.73 8.28
CA GLU A 172 -13.81 -9.71 9.23
C GLU A 172 -13.71 -9.24 10.68
N SER A 173 -13.39 -7.96 10.90
CA SER A 173 -13.30 -7.38 12.24
C SER A 173 -14.61 -7.51 13.00
N SER A 174 -14.52 -7.90 14.28
CA SER A 174 -15.64 -7.87 15.21
C SER A 174 -16.12 -6.45 15.54
N TYR A 175 -15.34 -5.40 15.21
CA TYR A 175 -15.78 -4.01 15.30
C TYR A 175 -16.38 -3.58 13.96
N VAL A 176 -17.71 -3.50 13.91
CA VAL A 176 -18.48 -3.31 12.67
C VAL A 176 -18.11 -2.01 11.94
N PRO A 177 -17.85 -0.87 12.61
CA PRO A 177 -17.44 0.35 11.91
C PRO A 177 -16.15 0.18 11.10
N LEU A 178 -15.17 -0.53 11.67
CA LEU A 178 -13.93 -0.85 10.96
C LEU A 178 -14.20 -1.78 9.76
N ALA A 179 -14.95 -2.88 9.98
CA ALA A 179 -15.28 -3.82 8.91
C ALA A 179 -15.99 -3.16 7.72
N LYS A 180 -16.93 -2.24 7.98
CA LYS A 180 -17.67 -1.50 6.95
C LYS A 180 -16.77 -0.65 6.05
N MET A 181 -15.79 0.04 6.63
CA MET A 181 -14.89 0.90 5.84
C MET A 181 -13.80 0.12 5.10
N SER A 182 -13.43 -1.05 5.63
CA SER A 182 -12.29 -1.84 5.18
C SER A 182 -12.37 -2.26 3.70
N ALA A 183 -13.55 -2.60 3.20
CA ALA A 183 -13.72 -2.96 1.79
C ALA A 183 -13.46 -1.79 0.82
N THR A 184 -13.69 -0.55 1.28
CA THR A 184 -13.38 0.64 0.48
C THR A 184 -11.87 0.88 0.48
N VAL A 185 -11.24 0.85 1.65
CA VAL A 185 -9.77 0.99 1.77
C VAL A 185 -9.06 -0.09 0.97
N GLU A 186 -9.42 -1.37 1.14
CA GLU A 186 -8.82 -2.49 0.38
C GLU A 186 -8.84 -2.23 -1.13
N ARG A 187 -9.98 -1.80 -1.68
CA ARG A 187 -10.11 -1.53 -3.11
C ARG A 187 -9.22 -0.36 -3.56
N ASP A 188 -9.22 0.72 -2.79
CA ASP A 188 -8.47 1.93 -3.14
C ASP A 188 -6.95 1.66 -3.04
N GLU A 189 -6.50 0.99 -1.98
CA GLU A 189 -5.09 0.57 -1.79
C GLU A 189 -4.59 -0.39 -2.88
N LEU A 190 -5.45 -1.29 -3.36
CA LEU A 190 -5.12 -2.10 -4.54
C LEU A 190 -4.91 -1.19 -5.75
N GLY A 191 -5.79 -0.21 -5.97
CA GLY A 191 -5.62 0.78 -7.04
C GLY A 191 -4.31 1.56 -6.92
N HIS A 192 -3.94 1.97 -5.71
CA HIS A 192 -2.67 2.66 -5.45
C HIS A 192 -1.46 1.78 -5.76
N SER A 193 -1.52 0.49 -5.38
CA SER A 193 -0.51 -0.50 -5.76
C SER A 193 -0.44 -0.70 -7.29
N GLU A 194 -1.57 -0.76 -8.00
CA GLU A 194 -1.57 -0.82 -9.48
C GLU A 194 -0.94 0.42 -10.11
N MET A 195 -1.21 1.61 -9.57
CA MET A 195 -0.56 2.85 -9.99
C MET A 195 0.97 2.75 -9.83
N GLY A 196 1.47 2.29 -8.68
CA GLY A 196 2.90 2.07 -8.47
C GLY A 196 3.50 1.11 -9.50
N TYR A 197 2.80 -0.01 -9.76
CA TYR A 197 3.20 -0.96 -10.79
C TYR A 197 3.24 -0.35 -12.20
N TYR A 198 2.22 0.45 -12.56
CA TYR A 198 2.15 1.16 -13.83
C TYR A 198 3.34 2.12 -14.00
N PHE A 199 3.67 2.92 -12.98
CA PHE A 199 4.84 3.79 -13.03
C PHE A 199 6.14 2.99 -13.18
N LEU A 200 6.28 1.85 -12.50
CA LEU A 200 7.43 0.96 -12.69
C LEU A 200 7.53 0.43 -14.13
N GLN A 201 6.40 0.07 -14.75
CA GLN A 201 6.38 -0.34 -16.16
C GLN A 201 6.88 0.77 -17.07
N ARG A 202 6.38 2.00 -16.88
CA ARG A 202 6.80 3.19 -17.65
C ARG A 202 8.30 3.49 -17.48
N ILE A 203 8.79 3.46 -16.24
CA ILE A 203 10.22 3.60 -15.94
C ILE A 203 11.02 2.53 -16.69
N CYS A 204 10.52 1.31 -16.80
CA CYS A 204 11.21 0.22 -17.47
C CYS A 204 11.14 0.25 -19.02
N GLU A 205 10.42 1.19 -19.64
CA GLU A 205 10.30 1.29 -21.10
C GLU A 205 11.66 1.59 -21.75
N ASP A 206 12.47 2.46 -21.13
CA ASP A 206 13.78 2.84 -21.62
C ASP A 206 14.95 2.24 -20.81
N ARG A 207 16.16 2.30 -21.38
CA ARG A 207 17.37 1.72 -20.75
C ARG A 207 17.78 2.45 -19.47
N ARG A 208 17.57 3.78 -19.41
CA ARG A 208 17.94 4.62 -18.27
C ARG A 208 17.05 4.30 -17.08
N GLY A 209 15.74 4.24 -17.28
CA GLY A 209 14.80 3.88 -16.23
C GLY A 209 14.91 2.41 -15.80
N ARG A 210 15.24 1.46 -16.70
CA ARG A 210 15.64 0.10 -16.26
C ARG A 210 16.84 0.09 -15.33
N THR A 211 17.81 0.97 -15.57
CA THR A 211 18.99 1.09 -14.68
C THR A 211 18.60 1.70 -13.34
N LEU A 212 17.69 2.69 -13.35
CA LEU A 212 17.13 3.30 -12.16
C LEU A 212 16.37 2.26 -11.29
N ALA A 213 15.47 1.49 -11.90
CA ALA A 213 14.66 0.47 -11.21
C ALA A 213 15.49 -0.70 -10.65
N LEU A 214 16.62 -1.04 -11.27
CA LEU A 214 17.53 -2.09 -10.79
C LEU A 214 18.51 -1.59 -9.71
N GLY A 215 18.61 -0.27 -9.50
CA GLY A 215 19.60 0.36 -8.63
C GLY A 215 21.04 0.27 -9.17
N PRO A 216 22.01 0.89 -8.48
CA PRO A 216 23.43 0.76 -8.83
C PRO A 216 23.81 -0.73 -8.84
N GLN A 217 24.45 -1.18 -9.93
CA GLN A 217 24.99 -2.54 -10.03
C GLN A 217 26.20 -2.68 -9.11
N VAL A 218 25.96 -2.82 -7.80
CA VAL A 218 27.02 -3.17 -6.85
C VAL A 218 27.40 -4.62 -7.12
N GLY A 219 28.45 -4.81 -7.92
CA GLY A 219 29.23 -6.04 -8.02
C GLY A 219 28.42 -7.34 -8.06
N ARG A 220 27.44 -7.48 -8.96
CA ARG A 220 26.94 -8.81 -9.31
C ARG A 220 28.05 -9.53 -10.10
N GLN A 221 29.04 -10.09 -9.39
CA GLN A 221 29.67 -11.30 -9.89
C GLN A 221 28.52 -12.26 -10.17
N ARG A 222 28.36 -12.67 -11.43
CA ARG A 222 27.49 -13.77 -11.82
C ARG A 222 27.92 -14.98 -10.99
N ARG A 223 27.28 -15.20 -9.84
CA ARG A 223 27.24 -16.53 -9.25
C ARG A 223 26.18 -17.25 -10.05
N ASP A 224 26.65 -18.08 -10.98
CA ASP A 224 25.78 -19.07 -11.60
C ASP A 224 25.02 -19.80 -10.48
N PRO A 225 23.70 -20.00 -10.61
CA PRO A 225 22.96 -20.78 -9.63
C PRO A 225 23.63 -22.16 -9.51
N PRO A 226 23.85 -22.68 -8.29
CA PRO A 226 24.47 -23.98 -8.11
C PRO A 226 23.65 -25.02 -8.87
N ARG A 227 24.32 -25.83 -9.69
CA ARG A 227 23.64 -26.92 -10.41
C ARG A 227 23.00 -27.83 -9.38
N VAL A 228 21.78 -28.30 -9.66
CA VAL A 228 20.97 -29.16 -8.76
C VAL A 228 21.74 -30.38 -8.23
N GLN A 229 22.80 -30.80 -8.93
CA GLN A 229 23.69 -31.88 -8.51
C GLN A 229 24.58 -31.53 -7.30
N ASP A 230 24.94 -30.25 -7.09
CA ASP A 230 25.81 -29.80 -6.00
C ASP A 230 25.10 -29.75 -4.64
N VAL A 231 23.79 -29.52 -4.65
CA VAL A 231 22.94 -29.53 -3.45
C VAL A 231 22.82 -30.94 -2.88
N ARG A 232 22.77 -31.97 -3.74
CA ARG A 232 22.66 -33.38 -3.32
C ARG A 232 23.94 -33.93 -2.69
N ARG A 233 25.13 -33.50 -3.15
CA ARG A 233 26.40 -33.90 -2.52
C ARG A 233 26.59 -33.33 -1.12
N ARG A 234 26.11 -32.10 -0.86
CA ARG A 234 26.24 -31.49 0.47
C ARG A 234 25.36 -32.13 1.55
N GLN A 235 24.24 -32.74 1.17
CA GLN A 235 23.37 -33.44 2.14
C GLN A 235 23.84 -34.86 2.46
N ALA A 236 24.61 -35.50 1.57
CA ALA A 236 25.14 -36.86 1.79
C ALA A 236 26.34 -36.91 2.76
N GLY A 237 27.00 -35.77 3.03
CA GLY A 237 28.23 -35.71 3.82
C GLY A 237 28.08 -35.38 5.30
N ARG A 238 26.86 -35.23 5.84
CA ARG A 238 26.68 -34.95 7.28
C ARG A 238 26.72 -36.27 8.09
N PRO A 239 27.70 -36.47 8.99
CA PRO A 239 27.71 -37.65 9.85
C PRO A 239 26.51 -37.59 10.81
N ARG A 240 25.79 -38.71 10.93
CA ARG A 240 24.69 -38.86 11.90
C ARG A 240 25.23 -38.77 13.33
N PRO A 241 24.56 -38.06 14.25
CA PRO A 241 24.98 -38.02 15.64
C PRO A 241 24.81 -39.40 16.27
N ARG A 242 25.84 -39.87 16.98
CA ARG A 242 25.79 -41.08 17.81
C ARG A 242 24.81 -40.83 18.95
N ARG A 243 23.86 -41.75 19.13
CA ARG A 243 22.97 -41.78 20.29
C ARG A 243 23.75 -42.34 21.47
N SER A 244 23.73 -41.60 22.57
CA SER A 244 23.98 -42.05 23.95
C SER A 244 22.79 -41.61 24.78
#